data_AF-A0AAD5TA23-F1
#
_entry.id   AF-A0AAD5TA23-F1
#
_cell.length_a   1.000
_cell.length_b   1.000
_cell.length_c   1.000
_cell.angle_alpha   90.00
_cell.angle_beta   90.00
_cell.angle_gamma   90.00
#
_symmetry.space_group_name_H-M   'P 1'
#
loop_
_entity.id
_entity.type
_entity.pdbx_description
1 polymer ?
#
loop_
_entity_poly.entity_id
_entity_poly.type
_entity_poly.pdbx_seq_one_letter_code
_entity_poly.pdbx_strand_id
1 'polypeptide(L)'
;VTTPSKRDTRKLESKVSEIVARINGRFGSLAFEPVLNYNRHLDRDEYYALLSVADVGLITSLRDGMNTTSHEFVVCQKKSGNAGVLILSEFAGTAGSFGGAMLVNPWDYTVSH
;
A
#
# COMPACT_ATOMS: atom_id res chain seq x y z
N VAL A 1 -11.12 19.47 -6.80
CA VAL A 1 -10.92 18.08 -6.31
C VAL A 1 -11.86 17.87 -5.15
N THR A 2 -12.93 17.11 -5.34
CA THR A 2 -13.95 16.86 -4.32
C THR A 2 -13.35 15.93 -3.28
N THR A 3 -12.96 16.45 -2.12
CA THR A 3 -12.61 15.63 -0.97
C THR A 3 -13.85 14.81 -0.58
N PRO A 4 -13.76 13.47 -0.52
CA PRO A 4 -14.90 12.63 -0.20
C PRO A 4 -15.47 13.00 1.17
N SER A 5 -16.79 12.84 1.34
CA SER A 5 -17.46 13.22 2.58
C SER A 5 -16.90 12.41 3.76
N LYS A 6 -16.75 13.02 4.95
CA LYS A 6 -16.31 12.35 6.20
C LYS A 6 -17.17 11.15 6.62
N ARG A 7 -18.29 10.91 5.93
CA ARG A 7 -19.22 9.80 6.18
C ARG A 7 -18.88 8.59 5.32
N ASP A 8 -18.43 8.82 4.09
CA ASP A 8 -17.97 7.77 3.17
C ASP A 8 -16.63 7.19 3.64
N THR A 9 -15.76 8.03 4.20
CA THR A 9 -14.49 7.58 4.78
C THR A 9 -14.70 6.65 5.97
N ARG A 10 -15.67 6.92 6.86
CA ARG A 10 -15.95 6.06 8.02
C ARG A 10 -16.50 4.68 7.66
N LYS A 11 -17.35 4.60 6.62
CA LYS A 11 -17.83 3.31 6.11
C LYS A 11 -16.68 2.50 5.51
N LEU A 12 -15.77 3.17 4.79
CA LEU A 12 -14.60 2.55 4.22
C LEU A 12 -13.63 2.05 5.31
N GLU A 13 -13.32 2.88 6.31
CA GLU A 13 -12.49 2.53 7.47
C GLU A 13 -13.07 1.32 8.22
N SER A 14 -14.39 1.28 8.41
CA SER A 14 -15.07 0.15 9.04
C SER A 14 -14.90 -1.13 8.23
N LYS A 15 -15.10 -1.05 6.91
CA LYS A 15 -14.93 -2.18 5.99
C LYS A 15 -13.49 -2.68 5.94
N VAL A 16 -12.51 -1.78 5.96
CA VAL A 16 -11.08 -2.14 6.05
C VAL A 16 -10.81 -2.86 7.36
N SER A 17 -11.28 -2.32 8.48
CA SER A 17 -11.09 -2.93 9.80
C SER A 17 -11.71 -4.32 9.89
N GLU A 18 -12.89 -4.53 9.30
CA GLU A 18 -13.53 -5.85 9.21
C GLU A 18 -12.68 -6.85 8.40
N ILE A 19 -12.14 -6.42 7.26
CA ILE A 19 -11.27 -7.27 6.42
C ILE A 19 -9.98 -7.63 7.16
N VAL A 20 -9.33 -6.64 7.82
CA VAL A 20 -8.13 -6.86 8.63
C VAL A 20 -8.41 -7.88 9.73
N ALA A 21 -9.49 -7.69 10.50
CA ALA A 21 -9.89 -8.61 11.56
C ALA A 21 -10.17 -10.02 11.02
N ARG A 22 -10.80 -10.14 9.86
CA ARG A 22 -11.06 -11.44 9.21
C ARG A 22 -9.77 -12.14 8.76
N ILE A 23 -8.81 -11.40 8.22
CA ILE A 23 -7.51 -11.96 7.80
C ILE A 23 -6.71 -12.40 9.03
N ASN A 24 -6.60 -11.54 10.05
CA ASN A 24 -5.88 -11.85 11.27
C ASN A 24 -6.55 -12.97 12.07
N GLY A 25 -7.88 -13.06 12.07
CA GLY A 25 -8.59 -14.18 12.68
C GLY A 25 -8.42 -15.51 11.95
N ARG A 26 -8.15 -15.48 10.63
CA ARG A 26 -7.96 -16.69 9.82
C ARG A 26 -6.51 -17.18 9.79
N PHE A 27 -5.54 -16.26 9.72
CA PHE A 27 -4.12 -16.57 9.51
C PHE A 27 -3.22 -16.16 10.68
N GLY A 28 -3.74 -15.38 11.64
CA GLY A 28 -3.00 -14.97 12.83
C GLY A 28 -3.02 -16.01 13.95
N SER A 29 -2.14 -15.78 14.92
CA SER A 29 -2.01 -16.56 16.15
C SER A 29 -1.63 -15.64 17.31
N LEU A 30 -1.49 -16.18 18.53
CA LEU A 30 -1.06 -15.36 19.69
C LEU A 30 0.30 -14.68 19.48
N ALA A 31 1.17 -15.24 18.64
CA ALA A 31 2.52 -14.73 18.40
C ALA A 31 2.69 -14.05 17.03
N PHE A 32 1.65 -14.04 16.18
CA PHE A 32 1.76 -13.58 14.80
C PHE A 32 0.49 -12.88 14.32
N GLU A 33 0.65 -11.65 13.82
CA GLU A 33 -0.41 -10.87 13.21
C GLU A 33 -0.07 -10.58 11.74
N PRO A 34 -0.78 -11.19 10.77
CA PRO A 34 -0.47 -11.04 9.35
C PRO A 34 -0.63 -9.61 8.81
N VAL A 35 -1.62 -8.87 9.31
CA VAL A 35 -1.93 -7.50 8.84
C VAL A 35 -1.92 -6.54 10.01
N LEU A 36 -0.89 -5.70 10.07
CA LEU A 36 -0.79 -4.61 11.03
C LEU A 36 -1.41 -3.34 10.44
N ASN A 37 -2.59 -2.95 10.95
CA ASN A 37 -3.27 -1.73 10.49
C ASN A 37 -3.02 -0.54 11.44
N TYR A 38 -2.17 0.39 11.01
CA TYR A 38 -1.85 1.60 11.77
C TYR A 38 -2.81 2.75 11.45
N ASN A 39 -3.90 2.88 12.21
CA ASN A 39 -4.85 4.01 12.11
C ASN A 39 -4.38 5.29 12.82
N ARG A 40 -3.06 5.51 12.93
CA ARG A 40 -2.47 6.68 13.59
C ARG A 40 -1.60 7.45 12.62
N HIS A 41 -1.37 8.72 12.93
CA HIS A 41 -0.33 9.48 12.22
C HIS A 41 1.03 8.89 12.58
N LEU A 42 1.83 8.56 11.56
CA LEU A 42 3.23 8.18 11.72
C LEU A 42 4.09 9.42 11.55
N ASP A 43 5.14 9.52 12.36
CA ASP A 43 6.12 10.59 12.14
C ASP A 43 6.89 10.33 10.83
N ARG A 44 7.46 11.39 10.25
CA ARG A 44 8.16 11.29 8.96
C ARG A 44 9.31 10.29 9.01
N ASP A 45 10.07 10.28 10.08
CA ASP A 45 11.22 9.40 10.23
C ASP A 45 10.78 7.92 10.35
N GLU A 46 9.69 7.65 11.10
CA GLU A 46 9.10 6.31 11.19
C GLU A 46 8.59 5.84 9.83
N TYR A 47 7.89 6.71 9.09
CA TYR A 47 7.37 6.40 7.77
C TYR A 47 8.49 6.05 6.78
N TYR A 48 9.56 6.85 6.71
CA TYR A 48 10.69 6.57 5.82
C TYR A 48 11.49 5.34 6.26
N ALA A 49 11.57 5.06 7.57
CA ALA A 49 12.16 3.82 8.06
C ALA A 49 11.36 2.61 7.56
N LEU A 50 10.03 2.64 7.64
CA LEU A 50 9.16 1.58 7.11
C LEU A 50 9.36 1.36 5.61
N LEU A 51 9.37 2.44 4.82
CA LEU A 51 9.61 2.35 3.38
C LEU A 51 11.00 1.79 3.05
N SER A 52 11.99 2.08 3.87
CA SER A 52 13.37 1.63 3.70
C SER A 52 13.55 0.13 3.96
N VAL A 53 12.85 -0.41 4.97
CA VAL A 53 12.97 -1.84 5.34
C VAL A 53 11.99 -2.75 4.63
N ALA A 54 10.99 -2.18 3.94
CA ALA A 54 9.98 -2.96 3.24
C ALA A 54 10.57 -3.73 2.06
N ASP A 55 10.26 -5.03 1.96
CA ASP A 55 10.66 -5.85 0.81
C ASP A 55 9.79 -5.56 -0.43
N VAL A 56 8.53 -5.15 -0.22
CA VAL A 56 7.56 -4.88 -1.28
C VAL A 56 6.75 -3.63 -0.97
N GLY A 57 6.63 -2.73 -1.94
CA GLY A 57 5.70 -1.61 -1.92
C GLY A 57 4.50 -1.90 -2.82
N LEU A 58 3.32 -2.11 -2.25
CA LEU A 58 2.09 -2.40 -2.99
C LEU A 58 1.15 -1.19 -3.02
N ILE A 59 0.86 -0.68 -4.21
CA ILE A 59 -0.02 0.48 -4.41
C ILE A 59 -1.13 0.12 -5.38
N THR A 60 -2.34 -0.06 -4.88
CA THR A 60 -3.52 -0.56 -5.64
C THR A 60 -4.57 0.52 -5.91
N SER A 61 -4.15 1.79 -6.01
CA SER A 61 -5.05 2.91 -6.26
C SER A 61 -5.90 2.72 -7.52
N LEU A 62 -7.22 2.90 -7.41
CA LEU A 62 -8.16 2.73 -8.53
C LEU A 62 -8.15 3.88 -9.54
N ARG A 63 -7.78 5.08 -9.08
CA ARG A 63 -7.61 6.28 -9.90
C ARG A 63 -6.73 7.26 -9.15
N ASP A 64 -5.51 7.46 -9.65
CA ASP A 64 -4.56 8.38 -9.05
C ASP A 64 -3.88 9.20 -10.16
N GLY A 65 -3.77 10.51 -9.97
CA GLY A 65 -3.05 11.37 -10.91
C GLY A 65 -1.54 11.26 -10.75
N MET A 66 -1.06 11.17 -9.51
CA MET A 66 0.36 11.03 -9.18
C MET A 66 0.48 10.45 -7.78
N ASN A 67 1.13 9.29 -7.69
CA ASN A 67 1.33 8.63 -6.42
C ASN A 67 2.70 9.02 -5.82
N THR A 68 2.73 9.95 -4.87
CA THR A 68 4.00 10.38 -4.24
C THR A 68 4.67 9.27 -3.43
N THR A 69 3.87 8.40 -2.79
CA THR A 69 4.38 7.25 -2.02
C THR A 69 5.21 6.31 -2.87
N SER A 70 4.84 6.10 -4.14
CA SER A 70 5.64 5.28 -5.07
C SER A 70 7.04 5.86 -5.31
N HIS A 71 7.16 7.18 -5.46
CA HIS A 71 8.44 7.86 -5.61
C HIS A 71 9.26 7.79 -4.32
N GLU A 72 8.63 8.04 -3.18
CA GLU A 72 9.27 7.97 -1.86
C GLU A 72 9.83 6.58 -1.60
N PHE A 73 9.07 5.52 -1.92
CA PHE A 73 9.52 4.14 -1.82
C PHE A 73 10.78 3.89 -2.63
N VAL A 74 10.78 4.23 -3.93
CA VAL A 74 11.95 4.03 -4.82
C VAL A 74 13.18 4.79 -4.31
N VAL A 75 13.00 6.01 -3.82
CA VAL A 75 14.09 6.81 -3.24
C VAL A 75 14.64 6.17 -1.97
N CYS A 76 13.77 5.72 -1.06
CA CYS A 76 14.16 5.06 0.18
C CYS A 76 14.91 3.74 -0.08
N GLN A 77 14.39 2.90 -0.97
CA GLN A 77 15.03 1.64 -1.36
C GLN A 77 16.44 1.87 -1.91
N LYS A 78 16.57 2.83 -2.83
CA LYS A 78 17.87 3.19 -3.41
C LYS A 78 18.85 3.73 -2.37
N LYS A 79 18.40 4.56 -1.42
CA LYS A 79 19.26 5.13 -0.37
C LYS A 79 19.74 4.10 0.64
N SER A 80 18.88 3.15 0.99
CA SER A 80 19.19 2.10 1.96
C SER A 80 19.97 0.93 1.36
N GLY A 81 20.17 0.92 0.03
CA GLY A 81 20.83 -0.18 -0.68
C GLY A 81 19.96 -1.44 -0.77
N ASN A 82 18.66 -1.32 -0.50
CA ASN A 82 17.70 -2.41 -0.59
C ASN A 82 17.15 -2.53 -2.01
N ALA A 83 16.73 -3.74 -2.37
CA ALA A 83 16.19 -4.09 -3.68
C ALA A 83 14.69 -4.43 -3.60
N GLY A 84 13.93 -3.63 -2.84
CA GLY A 84 12.49 -3.83 -2.70
C GLY A 84 11.73 -3.71 -4.02
N VAL A 85 10.68 -4.51 -4.18
CA VAL A 85 9.87 -4.54 -5.40
C VAL A 85 8.70 -3.57 -5.29
N LEU A 86 8.54 -2.70 -6.28
CA LEU A 86 7.37 -1.83 -6.39
C LEU A 86 6.30 -2.50 -7.26
N ILE A 87 5.15 -2.79 -6.67
CA ILE A 87 3.94 -3.25 -7.35
C ILE A 87 2.96 -2.07 -7.40
N LEU A 88 2.59 -1.66 -8.61
CA LEU A 88 1.84 -0.43 -8.85
C LEU A 88 0.59 -0.70 -9.69
N SER A 89 -0.52 -0.09 -9.33
CA SER A 89 -1.74 -0.10 -10.13
C SER A 89 -1.48 0.49 -11.51
N GLU A 90 -1.94 -0.20 -12.56
CA GLU A 90 -1.90 0.32 -13.94
C GLU A 90 -2.69 1.62 -14.13
N PHE A 91 -3.62 1.91 -13.21
CA PHE A 91 -4.42 3.14 -13.20
C PHE A 91 -3.77 4.29 -12.43
N ALA A 92 -2.60 4.10 -11.86
CA ALA A 92 -1.83 5.18 -11.27
C ALA A 92 -1.18 6.01 -12.39
N GLY A 93 -1.29 7.34 -12.36
CA GLY A 93 -0.65 8.21 -13.35
C GLY A 93 0.89 8.08 -13.38
N THR A 94 1.47 7.55 -12.31
CA THR A 94 2.91 7.23 -12.21
C THR A 94 3.29 5.87 -12.79
N ALA A 95 2.32 5.05 -13.25
CA ALA A 95 2.58 3.73 -13.82
C ALA A 95 3.58 3.76 -15.00
N GLY A 96 3.51 4.81 -15.83
CA GLY A 96 4.44 5.00 -16.94
C GLY A 96 5.82 5.55 -16.55
N SER A 97 6.02 5.96 -15.29
CA SER A 97 7.28 6.59 -14.85
C SER A 97 8.31 5.60 -14.31
N PHE A 98 7.91 4.36 -13.98
CA PHE A 98 8.79 3.35 -13.41
C PHE A 98 8.88 2.12 -14.31
N GLY A 99 9.86 2.09 -15.21
CA GLY A 99 10.07 0.96 -16.13
C GLY A 99 10.39 -0.39 -15.45
N GLY A 100 10.72 -0.39 -14.16
CA GLY A 100 10.98 -1.60 -13.36
C GLY A 100 9.87 -1.95 -12.36
N ALA A 101 8.75 -1.22 -12.34
CA ALA A 101 7.63 -1.55 -11.45
C ALA A 101 6.77 -2.66 -12.06
N MET A 102 6.26 -3.55 -11.21
CA MET A 102 5.29 -4.56 -11.62
C MET A 102 3.90 -3.92 -11.65
N LEU A 103 3.36 -3.77 -12.86
CA LEU A 103 2.01 -3.21 -13.03
C LEU A 103 0.94 -4.27 -12.80
N VAL A 104 -0.09 -3.90 -12.05
CA VAL A 104 -1.22 -4.80 -11.72
C VAL A 104 -2.56 -4.10 -11.91
N ASN A 105 -3.58 -4.86 -12.26
CA ASN A 105 -4.96 -4.40 -12.21
C ASN A 105 -5.51 -4.62 -10.79
N PRO A 106 -5.82 -3.56 -10.01
CA PRO A 106 -6.32 -3.70 -8.64
C PRO A 106 -7.70 -4.36 -8.53
N TRP A 107 -8.43 -4.51 -9.63
CA TRP A 107 -9.70 -5.25 -9.67
C TRP A 107 -9.51 -6.75 -9.86
N ASP A 108 -8.34 -7.16 -10.33
CA ASP A 108 -8.01 -8.56 -10.55
C ASP A 108 -7.29 -9.12 -9.32
N TYR A 109 -8.06 -9.71 -8.42
CA TYR A 109 -7.56 -10.46 -7.27
C TYR A 109 -7.46 -11.97 -7.55
N THR A 110 -7.61 -12.38 -8.82
CA THR A 110 -7.54 -13.78 -9.22
C THR A 110 -6.11 -14.16 -9.60
N VAL A 111 -5.69 -15.35 -9.18
CA VAL A 111 -4.43 -15.94 -9.63
C VAL A 111 -4.74 -16.69 -10.92
N SER A 112 -4.52 -16.05 -12.07
CA SER A 112 -4.42 -16.82 -13.32
C SER A 112 -3.16 -17.66 -13.21
N HIS A 113 -3.33 -18.99 -13.11
CA HIS A 113 -2.24 -19.96 -13.18
C HIS A 113 -1.65 -20.00 -14.59
#